data_AF-A0A966YP49-F1
#
_entry.id   AF-A0A966YP49-F1
#
_cell.length_a   1.000
_cell.length_b   1.000
_cell.length_c   1.000
_cell.angle_alpha   90.00
_cell.angle_beta   90.00
_cell.angle_gamma   90.00
#
_symmetry.space_group_name_H-M   'P 1'
#
loop_
_entity.id
_entity.type
_entity.pdbx_description
1 polymer ?
#
loop_
_entity_poly.entity_id
_entity_poly.type
_entity_poly.pdbx_seq_one_letter_code
_entity_poly.pdbx_strand_id
1 'polypeptide(L)'
;MARGGKIYAMGEPNMPIIFTSVQDNISSADLLTYEDRGLWGGIILLGAAVTNNAGDASGDWKEIEGVNEILPSGDTRAQYGGTDDNDSSGIMRYVSIRHTGINIGESDGNEIQGLTLGGVGAGTTLEYIESYSSGDDGVEFFGGNVNLKYFVSAFNSDDAVDWDQGYRGKGQFWFVIQGTDAAGGAAEQDGAGGDENTEPFAKPYVYNATYIGGGASNTPDGDRAEMLMFRDNTGGFYHNSIFTDYNSTSGGYALTIEDIDNTGSKPLDSRQRFEAGDLGLTHNLWYGFGAGNAPAQFVNPGLENQAAIIDYLVANGNVVEDPMIAGIERSTSPSGGLDPRPTGNSPAFTMTRAAYPNDAFYTPVDFVGAFGRDNWAAGWTALAHAGYFGNIATGQTVDVEDGFAQLPQQVELAQNFPNP
;
A
#
# COMPACT_ATOMS: atom_id res chain seq x y z
N MET A 1 7.84 16.72 11.00
CA MET A 1 8.96 16.52 11.93
C MET A 1 10.23 16.71 11.13
N ALA A 2 11.04 17.72 11.48
CA ALA A 2 12.29 17.99 10.75
C ALA A 2 13.35 16.93 11.03
N ARG A 3 14.34 16.81 10.13
CA ARG A 3 15.46 15.87 10.27
C ARG A 3 16.13 15.97 11.64
N GLY A 4 16.32 14.82 12.29
CA GLY A 4 16.82 14.68 13.66
C GLY A 4 15.75 14.83 14.76
N GLY A 5 14.54 15.27 14.42
CA GLY A 5 13.37 15.24 15.30
C GLY A 5 12.74 13.85 15.37
N LYS A 6 11.97 13.58 16.43
CA LYS A 6 11.30 12.29 16.64
C LYS A 6 9.84 12.46 17.01
N ILE A 7 9.00 11.56 16.51
CA ILE A 7 7.61 11.39 16.94
C ILE A 7 7.47 10.12 17.78
N TYR A 8 6.63 10.18 18.81
CA TYR A 8 6.24 9.00 19.60
C TYR A 8 4.70 8.97 19.70
N ALA A 9 4.06 8.55 18.61
CA ALA A 9 2.63 8.38 18.53
C ALA A 9 2.31 6.88 18.69
N MET A 10 2.15 6.45 19.94
CA MET A 10 1.88 5.04 20.29
C MET A 10 0.43 4.88 20.76
N GLY A 11 -0.50 4.80 19.82
CA GLY A 11 -1.89 4.43 20.09
C GLY A 11 -2.06 2.94 20.35
N GLU A 12 -3.29 2.55 20.64
CA GLU A 12 -3.74 1.17 20.83
C GLU A 12 -4.96 0.87 19.93
N PRO A 13 -5.28 -0.40 19.62
CA PRO A 13 -6.42 -0.72 18.75
C PRO A 13 -7.77 -0.17 19.24
N ASN A 14 -7.91 0.06 20.54
CA ASN A 14 -9.12 0.63 21.17
C ASN A 14 -8.95 2.11 21.57
N MET A 15 -7.75 2.67 21.40
CA MET A 15 -7.40 4.05 21.70
C MET A 15 -6.39 4.56 20.66
N PRO A 16 -6.79 4.65 19.38
CA PRO A 16 -5.90 5.17 18.34
C PRO A 16 -5.61 6.65 18.57
N ILE A 17 -4.49 7.11 18.02
CA ILE A 17 -4.21 8.54 17.91
C ILE A 17 -4.79 9.03 16.58
N ILE A 18 -5.67 10.03 16.65
CA ILE A 18 -6.32 10.62 15.47
C ILE A 18 -5.71 12.00 15.20
N PHE A 19 -5.14 12.18 14.02
CA PHE A 19 -4.77 13.48 13.48
C PHE A 19 -5.80 13.88 12.42
N THR A 20 -6.52 14.97 12.66
CA THR A 20 -7.62 15.40 11.79
C THR A 20 -7.83 16.91 11.84
N SER A 21 -8.65 17.41 10.93
CA SER A 21 -9.05 18.81 10.86
C SER A 21 -9.84 19.23 12.09
N VAL A 22 -9.74 20.51 12.46
CA VAL A 22 -10.61 21.12 13.49
C VAL A 22 -12.09 21.11 13.11
N GLN A 23 -12.41 20.85 11.83
CA GLN A 23 -13.77 20.69 11.32
C GLN A 23 -14.31 19.26 11.54
N ASP A 24 -13.43 18.27 11.71
CA ASP A 24 -13.81 16.89 11.98
C ASP A 24 -14.17 16.73 13.46
N ASN A 25 -15.46 16.86 13.77
CA ASN A 25 -15.93 16.74 15.13
C ASN A 25 -16.08 15.27 15.54
N ILE A 26 -14.95 14.61 15.81
CA ILE A 26 -14.88 13.20 16.24
C ILE A 26 -15.63 12.87 17.54
N SER A 27 -16.19 13.89 18.22
CA SER A 27 -17.00 13.75 19.43
C SER A 27 -18.51 13.88 19.18
N SER A 28 -18.94 14.25 17.97
CA SER A 28 -20.35 14.30 17.56
C SER A 28 -20.67 13.25 16.50
N ALA A 29 -21.95 13.15 16.15
CA ALA A 29 -22.41 12.31 15.04
C ALA A 29 -22.19 12.97 13.66
N ASP A 30 -21.76 14.24 13.62
CA ASP A 30 -21.54 15.01 12.40
C ASP A 30 -20.07 14.87 11.98
N LEU A 31 -19.67 13.64 11.62
CA LEU A 31 -18.35 13.37 11.08
C LEU A 31 -18.25 13.88 9.65
N LEU A 32 -17.06 14.32 9.27
CA LEU A 32 -16.75 14.53 7.86
C LEU A 32 -16.82 13.21 7.09
N THR A 33 -17.10 13.32 5.80
CA THR A 33 -17.12 12.19 4.87
C THR A 33 -15.79 12.11 4.12
N TYR A 34 -15.56 11.02 3.36
CA TYR A 34 -14.33 10.94 2.58
C TYR A 34 -14.23 12.00 1.47
N GLU A 35 -15.32 12.68 1.12
CA GLU A 35 -15.31 13.75 0.12
C GLU A 35 -14.69 15.04 0.68
N ASP A 36 -14.62 15.18 2.02
CA ASP A 36 -14.09 16.35 2.70
C ASP A 36 -12.56 16.29 2.81
N ARG A 37 -11.86 16.58 1.71
CA ARG A 37 -10.39 16.53 1.60
C ARG A 37 -9.75 17.92 1.67
N GLY A 38 -8.43 17.98 1.82
CA GLY A 38 -7.65 19.22 1.72
C GLY A 38 -7.85 20.18 2.88
N LEU A 39 -8.22 19.68 4.06
CA LEU A 39 -8.58 20.53 5.21
C LEU A 39 -7.39 20.92 6.08
N TRP A 40 -6.27 20.20 5.95
CA TRP A 40 -4.96 20.55 6.52
C TRP A 40 -3.85 19.82 5.74
N GLY A 41 -2.58 20.09 6.08
CA GLY A 41 -1.42 19.52 5.39
C GLY A 41 -1.38 18.00 5.47
N GLY A 42 -0.91 17.47 6.58
CA GLY A 42 -0.68 16.04 6.77
C GLY A 42 0.48 15.82 7.73
N ILE A 43 1.01 14.60 7.76
CA ILE A 43 2.17 14.27 8.58
C ILE A 43 3.39 14.11 7.69
N ILE A 44 4.37 14.99 7.89
CA ILE A 44 5.66 14.90 7.21
C ILE A 44 6.70 14.41 8.21
N LEU A 45 7.40 13.32 7.93
CA LEU A 45 8.57 12.86 8.69
C LEU A 45 9.81 12.96 7.82
N LEU A 46 10.78 13.74 8.28
CA LEU A 46 12.06 13.92 7.60
C LEU A 46 13.16 13.22 8.40
N GLY A 47 13.89 12.32 7.76
CA GLY A 47 14.98 11.54 8.34
C GLY A 47 16.33 11.83 7.69
N ALA A 48 17.33 11.06 8.09
CA ALA A 48 18.72 11.16 7.64
C ALA A 48 19.22 9.96 6.81
N ALA A 49 18.30 9.13 6.28
CA ALA A 49 18.62 8.02 5.40
C ALA A 49 18.95 8.47 3.96
N VAL A 50 19.59 7.58 3.22
CA VAL A 50 20.05 7.88 1.86
C VAL A 50 18.87 7.98 0.90
N THR A 51 18.91 8.99 0.03
CA THR A 51 18.07 9.12 -1.16
C THR A 51 18.98 9.16 -2.38
N ASN A 52 18.49 8.78 -3.56
CA ASN A 52 19.26 8.93 -4.80
C ASN A 52 19.11 10.32 -5.42
N ASN A 53 18.51 11.24 -4.69
CA ASN A 53 18.25 12.60 -5.12
C ASN A 53 18.92 13.60 -4.15
N ALA A 54 20.01 13.21 -3.49
CA ALA A 54 20.81 14.09 -2.65
C ALA A 54 21.25 15.32 -3.49
N GLY A 55 20.85 16.51 -3.03
CA GLY A 55 20.77 17.72 -3.84
C GLY A 55 22.10 18.24 -4.40
N ASP A 56 21.96 19.25 -5.24
CA ASP A 56 23.02 19.99 -5.90
C ASP A 56 24.26 20.23 -5.01
N ALA A 57 25.44 20.05 -5.61
CA ALA A 57 26.77 20.63 -5.32
C ALA A 57 27.27 20.91 -3.86
N SER A 58 26.52 20.67 -2.77
CA SER A 58 26.84 21.18 -1.43
C SER A 58 26.33 20.40 -0.21
N GLY A 59 25.58 19.29 -0.33
CA GLY A 59 25.32 18.43 0.84
C GLY A 59 24.50 17.15 0.61
N ASP A 60 24.58 16.21 1.56
CA ASP A 60 23.83 14.94 1.59
C ASP A 60 22.34 15.17 1.98
N TRP A 61 21.67 16.17 1.41
CA TRP A 61 20.29 16.52 1.76
C TRP A 61 19.53 17.18 0.61
N LYS A 62 18.19 17.13 0.68
CA LYS A 62 17.25 17.83 -0.20
C LYS A 62 16.20 18.53 0.67
N GLU A 63 15.46 19.48 0.12
CA GLU A 63 14.31 20.09 0.79
C GLU A 63 13.02 19.42 0.30
N ILE A 64 12.13 19.08 1.23
CA ILE A 64 10.83 18.50 0.89
C ILE A 64 9.97 19.57 0.24
N GLU A 65 9.29 19.21 -0.85
CA GLU A 65 8.47 20.15 -1.61
C GLU A 65 7.25 20.64 -0.83
N GLY A 66 6.68 21.77 -1.26
CA GLY A 66 5.70 22.56 -0.54
C GLY A 66 6.25 23.24 0.72
N VAL A 67 6.88 22.48 1.64
CA VAL A 67 7.36 23.02 2.94
C VAL A 67 8.49 24.02 2.76
N ASN A 68 9.38 23.76 1.80
CA ASN A 68 10.48 24.67 1.47
C ASN A 68 9.99 26.05 0.99
N GLU A 69 8.80 26.13 0.40
CA GLU A 69 8.21 27.39 -0.08
C GLU A 69 7.62 28.26 1.04
N ILE A 70 7.16 27.63 2.14
CA ILE A 70 6.54 28.34 3.28
C ILE A 70 7.51 28.68 4.40
N LEU A 71 8.75 28.18 4.32
CA LEU A 71 9.79 28.47 5.31
C LEU A 71 10.62 29.70 4.91
N PRO A 72 11.14 30.46 5.89
CA PRO A 72 12.08 31.53 5.60
C PRO A 72 13.34 31.00 4.88
N SER A 73 13.89 31.78 3.97
CA SER A 73 15.15 31.44 3.28
C SER A 73 16.26 31.06 4.28
N GLY A 74 16.90 29.91 4.04
CA GLY A 74 17.97 29.37 4.89
C GLY A 74 17.49 28.56 6.11
N ASP A 75 16.17 28.34 6.25
CA ASP A 75 15.62 27.44 7.27
C ASP A 75 15.81 25.98 6.88
N THR A 76 16.37 25.18 7.79
CA THR A 76 16.72 23.79 7.50
C THR A 76 15.60 22.81 7.82
N ARG A 77 14.41 23.26 8.23
CA ARG A 77 13.32 22.37 8.68
C ARG A 77 12.66 21.57 7.57
N ALA A 78 12.79 22.00 6.32
CA ALA A 78 12.39 21.22 5.15
C ALA A 78 13.44 20.18 4.73
N GLN A 79 14.66 20.21 5.32
CA GLN A 79 15.74 19.33 4.87
C GLN A 79 15.52 17.88 5.33
N TYR A 80 15.71 16.95 4.40
CA TYR A 80 15.76 15.51 4.62
C TYR A 80 16.90 14.85 3.84
N GLY A 81 17.14 13.57 4.07
CA GLY A 81 18.23 12.83 3.46
C GLY A 81 19.49 12.86 4.32
N GLY A 82 20.44 11.98 3.99
CA GLY A 82 21.70 11.86 4.69
C GLY A 82 22.41 10.57 4.30
N THR A 83 23.18 10.01 5.22
CA THR A 83 24.00 8.81 5.01
C THR A 83 23.66 7.66 5.96
N ASP A 84 22.63 7.82 6.80
CA ASP A 84 22.25 6.84 7.82
C ASP A 84 20.95 6.12 7.47
N ASP A 85 21.04 5.05 6.69
CA ASP A 85 19.90 4.20 6.36
C ASP A 85 19.22 3.56 7.59
N ASN A 86 19.83 3.63 8.78
CA ASN A 86 19.27 3.15 10.05
C ASN A 86 18.80 4.28 10.97
N ASP A 87 18.72 5.52 10.49
CA ASP A 87 18.15 6.65 11.24
C ASP A 87 16.74 6.29 11.79
N SER A 88 16.38 6.93 12.89
CA SER A 88 15.10 6.72 13.56
C SER A 88 14.39 8.04 13.84
N SER A 89 13.35 8.30 13.04
CA SER A 89 12.39 9.39 13.22
C SER A 89 11.34 9.07 14.30
N GLY A 90 11.45 7.93 14.97
CA GLY A 90 10.61 7.55 16.12
C GLY A 90 9.62 6.42 15.83
N ILE A 91 8.42 6.51 16.42
CA ILE A 91 7.39 5.46 16.40
C ILE A 91 6.02 6.08 16.07
N MET A 92 5.33 5.47 15.11
CA MET A 92 3.90 5.66 14.86
C MET A 92 3.21 4.30 14.86
N ARG A 93 2.28 4.10 15.79
CA ARG A 93 1.48 2.88 15.96
C ARG A 93 0.03 3.21 16.26
N TYR A 94 -0.92 2.57 15.57
CA TYR A 94 -2.36 2.83 15.67
C TYR A 94 -2.68 4.33 15.52
N VAL A 95 -2.30 4.86 14.35
CA VAL A 95 -2.47 6.27 13.99
C VAL A 95 -3.43 6.38 12.81
N SER A 96 -4.47 7.19 12.94
CA SER A 96 -5.42 7.52 11.86
C SER A 96 -5.23 8.98 11.46
N ILE A 97 -4.82 9.21 10.21
CA ILE A 97 -4.57 10.52 9.62
C ILE A 97 -5.72 10.80 8.64
N ARG A 98 -6.42 11.92 8.82
CA ARG A 98 -7.70 12.16 8.12
C ARG A 98 -7.76 13.54 7.47
N HIS A 99 -8.39 13.63 6.30
CA HIS A 99 -8.79 14.89 5.66
C HIS A 99 -7.61 15.83 5.32
N THR A 100 -6.48 15.25 4.89
CA THR A 100 -5.20 15.92 4.53
C THR A 100 -5.19 16.42 3.08
N GLY A 101 -4.05 16.87 2.54
CA GLY A 101 -3.94 17.22 1.12
C GLY A 101 -4.23 18.68 0.78
N ILE A 102 -3.95 19.64 1.69
CA ILE A 102 -4.04 21.06 1.32
C ILE A 102 -2.80 21.46 0.52
N ASN A 103 -3.00 22.22 -0.56
CA ASN A 103 -1.90 22.89 -1.25
C ASN A 103 -1.31 23.97 -0.33
N ILE A 104 -0.03 23.81 0.04
CA ILE A 104 0.66 24.77 0.92
C ILE A 104 1.63 25.71 0.18
N GLY A 105 1.93 25.44 -1.09
CA GLY A 105 2.87 26.23 -1.89
C GLY A 105 2.19 27.30 -2.76
N GLU A 106 2.99 27.98 -3.60
CA GLU A 106 2.49 28.91 -4.61
C GLU A 106 2.17 28.23 -5.95
N SER A 107 2.72 27.03 -6.17
CA SER A 107 2.52 26.23 -7.39
C SER A 107 1.45 25.15 -7.19
N ASP A 108 0.69 24.85 -8.25
CA ASP A 108 -0.15 23.66 -8.33
C ASP A 108 0.76 22.41 -8.19
N GLY A 109 0.33 21.38 -7.43
CA GLY A 109 1.14 20.18 -7.15
C GLY A 109 1.98 20.25 -5.86
N ASN A 110 1.74 21.23 -4.99
CA ASN A 110 2.38 21.36 -3.67
C ASN A 110 1.41 21.01 -2.52
N GLU A 111 0.43 20.18 -2.82
CA GLU A 111 -0.39 19.49 -1.85
C GLU A 111 0.49 18.61 -0.93
N ILE A 112 0.04 18.42 0.31
CA ILE A 112 0.76 17.57 1.28
C ILE A 112 0.04 16.26 1.46
N GLN A 113 0.78 15.18 1.29
CA GLN A 113 0.29 13.82 1.46
C GLN A 113 -0.28 13.54 2.85
N GLY A 114 -1.09 12.49 2.94
CA GLY A 114 -1.54 11.98 4.24
C GLY A 114 -0.35 11.66 5.14
N LEU A 115 0.60 10.89 4.60
CA LEU A 115 1.88 10.61 5.24
C LEU A 115 3.05 10.81 4.26
N THR A 116 3.85 11.84 4.47
CA THR A 116 5.07 12.09 3.70
C THR A 116 6.30 11.59 4.46
N LEU A 117 7.13 10.78 3.80
CA LEU A 117 8.30 10.15 4.41
C LEU A 117 9.57 10.49 3.61
N GLY A 118 10.25 11.58 3.99
CA GLY A 118 11.50 12.01 3.34
C GLY A 118 12.73 11.41 4.01
N GLY A 119 13.47 10.54 3.32
CA GLY A 119 14.74 9.99 3.79
C GLY A 119 14.63 9.33 5.18
N VAL A 120 13.50 8.67 5.46
CA VAL A 120 13.26 8.04 6.78
C VAL A 120 14.01 6.70 6.85
N GLY A 121 14.76 6.49 7.93
CA GLY A 121 15.59 5.30 8.10
C GLY A 121 14.85 4.10 8.69
N ALA A 122 15.47 2.92 8.54
CA ALA A 122 14.96 1.63 8.98
C ALA A 122 14.83 1.50 10.52
N GLY A 123 15.42 2.42 11.29
CA GLY A 123 15.25 2.49 12.74
C GLY A 123 13.92 3.11 13.16
N THR A 124 13.12 3.62 12.23
CA THR A 124 11.77 4.15 12.48
C THR A 124 10.75 3.02 12.46
N THR A 125 9.81 3.01 13.42
CA THR A 125 8.72 2.03 13.46
C THR A 125 7.43 2.68 12.96
N LEU A 126 6.94 2.23 11.80
CA LEU A 126 5.65 2.63 11.24
C LEU A 126 4.77 1.39 11.08
N GLU A 127 3.73 1.29 11.90
CA GLU A 127 2.78 0.18 11.78
C GLU A 127 1.37 0.53 12.26
N TYR A 128 0.33 -0.11 11.72
CA TYR A 128 -1.07 0.24 11.99
C TYR A 128 -1.30 1.73 11.78
N ILE A 129 -1.08 2.18 10.55
CA ILE A 129 -1.30 3.57 10.14
C ILE A 129 -2.40 3.60 9.09
N GLU A 130 -3.31 4.55 9.19
CA GLU A 130 -4.32 4.84 8.19
C GLU A 130 -4.12 6.25 7.66
N SER A 131 -4.14 6.39 6.33
CA SER A 131 -4.44 7.63 5.64
C SER A 131 -5.86 7.53 5.07
N TYR A 132 -6.72 8.46 5.47
CA TYR A 132 -8.13 8.52 5.09
C TYR A 132 -8.44 9.88 4.49
N SER A 133 -8.97 9.91 3.27
CA SER A 133 -9.44 11.16 2.63
C SER A 133 -8.31 12.19 2.51
N SER A 134 -7.15 11.77 1.98
CA SER A 134 -6.12 12.73 1.56
C SER A 134 -6.54 13.42 0.27
N GLY A 135 -6.37 14.74 0.18
CA GLY A 135 -6.57 15.53 -1.04
C GLY A 135 -5.47 15.37 -2.08
N ASP A 136 -4.48 14.53 -1.75
CA ASP A 136 -3.31 14.15 -2.54
C ASP A 136 -3.05 12.67 -2.24
N ASP A 137 -1.82 12.19 -2.24
CA ASP A 137 -1.49 10.80 -1.94
C ASP A 137 -1.83 10.36 -0.51
N GLY A 138 -2.06 9.04 -0.39
CA GLY A 138 -2.22 8.39 0.91
C GLY A 138 -0.93 8.36 1.72
N VAL A 139 0.15 7.92 1.08
CA VAL A 139 1.52 7.91 1.60
C VAL A 139 2.48 8.11 0.44
N GLU A 140 3.52 8.88 0.67
CA GLU A 140 4.61 9.04 -0.30
C GLU A 140 5.97 8.89 0.37
N PHE A 141 6.83 8.09 -0.24
CA PHE A 141 8.21 7.87 0.21
C PHE A 141 9.18 8.63 -0.69
N PHE A 142 9.83 9.66 -0.15
CA PHE A 142 10.95 10.31 -0.82
C PHE A 142 12.27 9.70 -0.35
N GLY A 143 12.62 8.55 -0.94
CA GLY A 143 13.83 7.81 -0.62
C GLY A 143 13.84 7.20 0.79
N GLY A 144 15.04 6.88 1.28
CA GLY A 144 15.20 6.23 2.58
C GLY A 144 14.92 4.72 2.56
N ASN A 145 14.77 4.15 3.75
CA ASN A 145 14.75 2.70 3.97
C ASN A 145 13.81 2.30 5.14
N VAL A 146 12.83 3.14 5.45
CA VAL A 146 11.82 2.85 6.48
C VAL A 146 10.94 1.69 6.05
N ASN A 147 10.44 0.91 7.00
CA ASN A 147 9.48 -0.16 6.70
C ASN A 147 8.10 0.22 7.22
N LEU A 148 7.05 -0.19 6.51
CA LEU A 148 5.66 0.11 6.83
C LEU A 148 4.81 -1.17 6.87
N LYS A 149 4.18 -1.47 8.00
CA LYS A 149 3.40 -2.71 8.19
C LYS A 149 1.98 -2.42 8.69
N TYR A 150 0.97 -3.10 8.17
CA TYR A 150 -0.45 -2.79 8.48
C TYR A 150 -0.81 -1.35 8.13
N PHE A 151 -0.89 -1.06 6.84
CA PHE A 151 -1.20 0.28 6.32
C PHE A 151 -2.57 0.29 5.63
N VAL A 152 -3.39 1.29 5.93
CA VAL A 152 -4.66 1.54 5.23
C VAL A 152 -4.55 2.84 4.47
N SER A 153 -4.87 2.81 3.19
CA SER A 153 -5.01 3.99 2.34
C SER A 153 -6.43 4.00 1.77
N ALA A 154 -7.24 4.97 2.18
CA ALA A 154 -8.66 4.97 1.88
C ALA A 154 -9.13 6.32 1.33
N PHE A 155 -9.70 6.28 0.12
CA PHE A 155 -10.43 7.38 -0.50
C PHE A 155 -9.61 8.67 -0.72
N ASN A 156 -8.32 8.53 -1.05
CA ASN A 156 -7.48 9.67 -1.42
C ASN A 156 -7.84 10.20 -2.82
N SER A 157 -7.55 11.47 -3.07
CA SER A 157 -7.81 12.12 -4.36
C SER A 157 -6.72 11.85 -5.40
N ASP A 158 -5.51 11.49 -4.98
CA ASP A 158 -4.42 11.07 -5.88
C ASP A 158 -3.97 9.63 -5.57
N ASP A 159 -2.67 9.33 -5.62
CA ASP A 159 -2.15 7.97 -5.52
C ASP A 159 -2.31 7.38 -4.11
N ALA A 160 -2.70 6.11 -4.01
CA ALA A 160 -2.88 5.52 -2.68
C ALA A 160 -1.56 5.23 -1.96
N VAL A 161 -0.53 4.88 -2.75
CA VAL A 161 0.84 4.64 -2.31
C VAL A 161 1.79 5.11 -3.40
N ASP A 162 2.61 6.10 -3.09
CA ASP A 162 3.68 6.58 -3.94
C ASP A 162 5.05 6.29 -3.33
N TRP A 163 6.03 5.89 -4.14
CA TRP A 163 7.43 6.11 -3.78
C TRP A 163 8.24 6.74 -4.90
N ASP A 164 9.25 7.50 -4.48
CA ASP A 164 10.25 8.10 -5.33
C ASP A 164 11.64 8.05 -4.64
N GLN A 165 12.65 8.56 -5.32
CA GLN A 165 13.95 8.98 -4.80
C GLN A 165 14.77 7.85 -4.17
N GLY A 166 14.68 6.66 -4.76
CA GLY A 166 15.51 5.54 -4.35
C GLY A 166 15.03 4.85 -3.08
N TYR A 167 13.71 4.87 -2.82
CA TYR A 167 13.12 4.17 -1.68
C TYR A 167 13.38 2.66 -1.75
N ARG A 168 13.85 2.09 -0.63
CA ARG A 168 14.30 0.69 -0.54
C ARG A 168 13.66 -0.09 0.60
N GLY A 169 12.62 0.47 1.20
CA GLY A 169 11.97 -0.11 2.37
C GLY A 169 11.15 -1.36 2.09
N LYS A 170 10.43 -1.81 3.13
CA LYS A 170 9.60 -3.01 3.10
C LYS A 170 8.16 -2.70 3.47
N GLY A 171 7.23 -3.35 2.79
CA GLY A 171 5.80 -3.28 3.03
C GLY A 171 5.19 -4.64 3.39
N GLN A 172 4.30 -4.69 4.38
CA GLN A 172 3.44 -5.86 4.55
C GLN A 172 2.04 -5.50 5.07
N PHE A 173 0.99 -6.17 4.56
CA PHE A 173 -0.41 -5.93 4.95
C PHE A 173 -0.88 -4.52 4.61
N TRP A 174 -0.73 -4.12 3.35
CA TRP A 174 -1.21 -2.84 2.84
C TRP A 174 -2.60 -3.00 2.25
N PHE A 175 -3.56 -2.24 2.74
CA PHE A 175 -4.93 -2.22 2.22
C PHE A 175 -5.21 -0.87 1.58
N VAL A 176 -5.55 -0.89 0.29
CA VAL A 176 -5.94 0.27 -0.50
C VAL A 176 -7.38 0.12 -0.94
N ILE A 177 -8.18 1.18 -0.76
CA ILE A 177 -9.50 1.32 -1.37
C ILE A 177 -9.65 2.74 -1.94
N GLN A 178 -9.79 2.86 -3.25
CA GLN A 178 -10.01 4.17 -3.90
C GLN A 178 -11.47 4.61 -3.82
N GLY A 179 -11.67 5.94 -3.88
CA GLY A 179 -12.99 6.57 -3.98
C GLY A 179 -13.63 6.35 -5.34
N THR A 180 -14.91 6.67 -5.44
CA THR A 180 -15.61 6.72 -6.75
C THR A 180 -15.65 8.11 -7.36
N ASP A 181 -15.37 9.13 -6.55
CA ASP A 181 -15.48 10.55 -6.87
C ASP A 181 -14.16 11.12 -7.41
N ALA A 182 -13.06 10.93 -6.68
CA ALA A 182 -11.71 11.36 -7.03
C ALA A 182 -10.70 10.28 -6.62
N ALA A 183 -9.67 10.11 -7.43
CA ALA A 183 -8.52 9.24 -7.19
C ALA A 183 -7.42 9.52 -8.24
N GLY A 184 -6.19 9.17 -7.93
CA GLY A 184 -5.10 9.05 -8.89
C GLY A 184 -4.97 7.61 -9.37
N GLY A 185 -3.73 7.18 -9.61
CA GLY A 185 -3.44 5.76 -9.69
C GLY A 185 -3.65 5.08 -8.33
N ALA A 186 -3.66 3.75 -8.31
CA ALA A 186 -3.66 3.06 -7.02
C ALA A 186 -2.26 3.06 -6.41
N ALA A 187 -1.23 3.05 -7.26
CA ALA A 187 0.15 3.08 -6.87
C ALA A 187 1.03 3.66 -8.01
N GLU A 188 1.65 4.80 -7.76
CA GLU A 188 2.68 5.44 -8.59
C GLU A 188 4.05 5.12 -8.01
N GLN A 189 4.92 4.50 -8.80
CA GLN A 189 6.19 3.97 -8.32
C GLN A 189 7.30 4.54 -9.18
N ASP A 190 7.98 5.55 -8.68
CA ASP A 190 9.05 6.26 -9.37
C ASP A 190 10.41 5.91 -8.78
N GLY A 191 11.42 5.87 -9.65
CA GLY A 191 12.78 5.53 -9.23
C GLY A 191 13.58 6.75 -8.79
N ALA A 192 13.40 7.88 -9.46
CA ALA A 192 14.06 9.13 -9.16
C ALA A 192 13.30 10.35 -9.74
N GLY A 193 12.97 11.34 -8.92
CA GLY A 193 12.47 12.64 -9.40
C GLY A 193 13.53 13.55 -10.05
N GLY A 194 14.47 13.00 -10.82
CA GLY A 194 15.65 13.71 -11.34
C GLY A 194 16.50 12.88 -12.31
N ASP A 195 17.82 12.78 -12.07
CA ASP A 195 18.69 11.87 -12.84
C ASP A 195 18.42 10.42 -12.43
N GLU A 196 17.66 9.73 -13.27
CA GLU A 196 17.25 8.32 -13.15
C GLU A 196 18.42 7.33 -12.99
N ASN A 197 19.67 7.74 -13.26
CA ASN A 197 20.83 6.87 -13.12
C ASN A 197 21.46 6.90 -11.71
N THR A 198 20.94 7.75 -10.82
CA THR A 198 21.55 7.93 -9.51
C THR A 198 21.21 6.77 -8.59
N GLU A 199 22.23 6.22 -7.95
CA GLU A 199 22.07 5.20 -6.91
C GLU A 199 21.82 5.86 -5.54
N PRO A 200 21.05 5.22 -4.65
CA PRO A 200 20.43 3.91 -4.81
C PRO A 200 19.17 3.88 -5.68
N PHE A 201 19.00 2.87 -6.53
CA PHE A 201 17.73 2.66 -7.25
C PHE A 201 16.59 2.28 -6.29
N ALA A 202 15.37 2.74 -6.56
CA ALA A 202 14.19 2.37 -5.80
C ALA A 202 13.87 0.88 -6.03
N LYS A 203 13.89 0.07 -4.96
CA LYS A 203 13.68 -1.39 -5.01
C LYS A 203 13.00 -1.91 -3.74
N PRO A 204 11.82 -1.41 -3.37
CA PRO A 204 11.13 -1.86 -2.18
C PRO A 204 10.53 -3.27 -2.34
N TYR A 205 10.26 -3.92 -1.22
CA TYR A 205 9.64 -5.26 -1.19
C TYR A 205 8.29 -5.23 -0.44
N VAL A 206 7.20 -5.43 -1.16
CA VAL A 206 5.83 -5.46 -0.64
C VAL A 206 5.30 -6.89 -0.67
N TYR A 207 4.85 -7.37 0.48
CA TYR A 207 4.15 -8.65 0.63
C TYR A 207 2.72 -8.42 1.12
N ASN A 208 1.76 -9.23 0.69
CA ASN A 208 0.40 -9.22 1.25
C ASN A 208 -0.28 -7.85 1.16
N ALA A 209 -0.36 -7.26 -0.03
CA ALA A 209 -1.18 -6.09 -0.25
C ALA A 209 -2.53 -6.43 -0.87
N THR A 210 -3.56 -5.64 -0.63
CA THR A 210 -4.86 -5.72 -1.31
C THR A 210 -5.22 -4.34 -1.79
N TYR A 211 -5.21 -4.16 -3.12
CA TYR A 211 -5.61 -2.93 -3.78
C TYR A 211 -6.98 -3.11 -4.42
N ILE A 212 -7.93 -2.29 -3.98
CA ILE A 212 -9.29 -2.22 -4.49
C ILE A 212 -9.45 -0.86 -5.18
N GLY A 213 -9.65 -0.91 -6.49
CA GLY A 213 -9.75 0.28 -7.34
C GLY A 213 -11.01 1.12 -7.12
N GLY A 214 -11.23 2.16 -7.92
CA GLY A 214 -12.46 2.96 -7.90
C GLY A 214 -13.71 2.26 -8.45
N GLY A 215 -13.58 1.02 -8.91
CA GLY A 215 -14.63 0.20 -9.52
C GLY A 215 -14.34 -0.15 -10.99
N ALA A 216 -14.65 -1.38 -11.41
CA ALA A 216 -14.37 -1.87 -12.77
C ALA A 216 -15.09 -1.12 -13.92
N SER A 217 -16.00 -0.20 -13.61
CA SER A 217 -16.73 0.61 -14.59
C SER A 217 -16.78 2.09 -14.23
N ASN A 218 -15.89 2.52 -13.32
CA ASN A 218 -15.83 3.89 -12.83
C ASN A 218 -14.41 4.44 -13.03
N THR A 219 -14.29 5.63 -13.59
CA THR A 219 -13.02 6.37 -13.65
C THR A 219 -13.24 7.63 -12.82
N PRO A 220 -12.77 7.67 -11.56
CA PRO A 220 -12.85 8.86 -10.71
C PRO A 220 -12.18 10.09 -11.36
N ASP A 221 -12.53 11.28 -10.90
CA ASP A 221 -11.84 12.50 -11.31
C ASP A 221 -10.36 12.44 -10.88
N GLY A 222 -9.45 12.80 -11.79
CA GLY A 222 -7.99 12.67 -11.57
C GLY A 222 -7.39 11.33 -12.01
N ASP A 223 -8.21 10.28 -12.13
CA ASP A 223 -7.70 8.92 -12.34
C ASP A 223 -7.30 8.71 -13.81
N ARG A 224 -6.04 8.35 -14.02
CA ARG A 224 -5.48 7.97 -15.33
C ARG A 224 -5.94 6.58 -15.79
N ALA A 225 -6.69 5.87 -14.95
CA ALA A 225 -7.06 4.47 -15.07
C ALA A 225 -5.82 3.53 -15.03
N GLU A 226 -4.75 3.92 -14.32
CA GLU A 226 -3.54 3.14 -14.05
C GLU A 226 -3.48 2.59 -12.61
N MET A 227 -3.49 1.27 -12.42
CA MET A 227 -3.51 0.70 -11.06
C MET A 227 -2.11 0.64 -10.45
N LEU A 228 -1.18 -0.06 -11.10
CA LEU A 228 0.23 -0.11 -10.70
C LEU A 228 1.07 0.48 -11.80
N MET A 229 1.76 1.57 -11.52
CA MET A 229 2.64 2.23 -12.47
C MET A 229 4.07 2.24 -11.95
N PHE A 230 5.03 1.83 -12.78
CA PHE A 230 6.45 1.82 -12.47
C PHE A 230 7.21 2.67 -13.48
N ARG A 231 7.80 3.79 -13.08
CA ARG A 231 8.53 4.74 -13.95
C ARG A 231 9.86 5.19 -13.35
N ASP A 232 10.57 6.02 -14.10
CA ASP A 232 11.77 6.74 -13.70
C ASP A 232 12.84 5.78 -13.15
N ASN A 233 12.96 4.64 -13.82
CA ASN A 233 13.93 3.59 -13.53
C ASN A 233 13.75 2.96 -12.12
N THR A 234 12.51 2.89 -11.62
CA THR A 234 12.18 2.09 -10.43
C THR A 234 12.31 0.58 -10.71
N GLY A 235 12.74 -0.14 -9.69
CA GLY A 235 12.45 -1.57 -9.55
C GLY A 235 11.22 -1.78 -8.66
N GLY A 236 11.31 -2.79 -7.79
CA GLY A 236 10.34 -3.02 -6.73
C GLY A 236 9.56 -4.32 -6.91
N PHE A 237 9.07 -4.83 -5.80
CA PHE A 237 8.51 -6.18 -5.75
C PHE A 237 7.15 -6.23 -5.07
N TYR A 238 6.18 -6.84 -5.73
CA TYR A 238 4.88 -7.20 -5.14
C TYR A 238 4.71 -8.71 -5.12
N HIS A 239 4.52 -9.24 -3.91
CA HIS A 239 4.35 -10.66 -3.67
C HIS A 239 3.09 -10.94 -2.87
N ASN A 240 2.44 -12.09 -3.13
CA ASN A 240 1.30 -12.55 -2.35
C ASN A 240 0.21 -11.47 -2.19
N SER A 241 -0.05 -10.66 -3.22
CA SER A 241 -0.95 -9.51 -3.18
C SER A 241 -2.21 -9.71 -4.04
N ILE A 242 -3.24 -8.89 -3.84
CA ILE A 242 -4.50 -8.90 -4.59
C ILE A 242 -4.69 -7.53 -5.25
N PHE A 243 -4.98 -7.51 -6.54
CA PHE A 243 -5.30 -6.32 -7.33
C PHE A 243 -6.67 -6.51 -7.98
N THR A 244 -7.64 -5.65 -7.64
CA THR A 244 -9.03 -5.85 -8.08
C THR A 244 -9.91 -4.61 -8.19
N ASP A 245 -11.03 -4.76 -8.88
CA ASP A 245 -12.14 -3.80 -9.02
C ASP A 245 -11.69 -2.42 -9.54
N TYR A 246 -11.01 -2.42 -10.69
CA TYR A 246 -10.44 -1.22 -11.30
C TYR A 246 -10.77 -1.11 -12.78
N ASN A 247 -10.97 0.12 -13.29
CA ASN A 247 -11.54 0.31 -14.63
C ASN A 247 -10.58 -0.08 -15.76
N SER A 248 -9.39 0.53 -15.82
CA SER A 248 -8.37 0.27 -16.86
C SER A 248 -8.85 0.32 -18.32
N THR A 249 -9.93 1.04 -18.66
CA THR A 249 -10.43 1.19 -20.05
C THR A 249 -10.21 2.57 -20.67
N SER A 250 -9.78 3.56 -19.87
CA SER A 250 -9.73 4.97 -20.26
C SER A 250 -8.32 5.48 -20.63
N GLY A 251 -7.42 4.58 -21.04
CA GLY A 251 -6.06 4.94 -21.45
C GLY A 251 -4.98 4.42 -20.50
N GLY A 252 -5.32 4.20 -19.23
CA GLY A 252 -4.48 3.48 -18.28
C GLY A 252 -4.72 1.96 -18.25
N TYR A 253 -3.84 1.27 -17.51
CA TYR A 253 -3.75 -0.19 -17.46
C TYR A 253 -3.65 -0.71 -16.01
N ALA A 254 -3.92 -2.00 -15.80
CA ALA A 254 -3.72 -2.61 -14.47
C ALA A 254 -2.24 -2.63 -14.07
N LEU A 255 -1.33 -2.71 -15.04
CA LEU A 255 0.11 -2.67 -14.87
C LEU A 255 0.77 -1.87 -16.00
N THR A 256 1.38 -0.76 -15.64
CA THR A 256 2.26 0.04 -16.49
C THR A 256 3.69 -0.12 -15.99
N ILE A 257 4.58 -0.60 -16.87
CA ILE A 257 6.03 -0.57 -16.66
C ILE A 257 6.58 0.33 -17.76
N GLU A 258 7.18 1.46 -17.39
CA GLU A 258 7.74 2.42 -18.32
C GLU A 258 8.75 1.76 -19.26
N ASP A 259 8.57 2.04 -20.54
CA ASP A 259 9.44 1.63 -21.64
C ASP A 259 9.63 2.85 -22.54
N ILE A 260 10.76 3.53 -22.35
CA ILE A 260 11.11 4.73 -23.13
C ILE A 260 12.15 4.36 -24.19
N ASP A 261 12.17 5.11 -25.29
CA ASP A 261 13.23 4.97 -26.29
C ASP A 261 14.55 5.37 -25.62
N ASN A 262 15.34 4.35 -25.27
CA ASN A 262 16.56 4.41 -24.46
C ASN A 262 17.74 5.08 -25.20
N THR A 263 17.46 6.16 -25.95
CA THR A 263 18.41 6.98 -26.68
C THR A 263 18.53 8.36 -26.02
N GLY A 264 19.73 8.94 -26.02
CA GLY A 264 19.97 10.25 -25.43
C GLY A 264 20.17 10.23 -23.92
N SER A 265 19.46 11.07 -23.17
CA SER A 265 19.71 11.36 -21.74
C SER A 265 19.01 10.45 -20.74
N LYS A 266 18.14 9.53 -21.19
CA LYS A 266 17.47 8.52 -20.34
C LYS A 266 17.85 7.10 -20.81
N PRO A 267 19.05 6.59 -20.46
CA PRO A 267 19.53 5.30 -20.96
C PRO A 267 18.97 4.08 -20.21
N LEU A 268 18.34 4.29 -19.05
CA LEU A 268 17.75 3.26 -18.18
C LEU A 268 16.30 3.62 -17.89
N ASP A 269 15.45 2.61 -17.75
CA ASP A 269 14.02 2.74 -17.46
C ASP A 269 13.53 1.55 -16.61
N SER A 270 12.26 1.59 -16.20
CA SER A 270 11.66 0.52 -15.38
C SER A 270 11.56 -0.81 -16.14
N ARG A 271 11.44 -0.81 -17.48
CA ARG A 271 11.56 -2.02 -18.29
C ARG A 271 12.92 -2.69 -18.08
N GLN A 272 14.02 -1.94 -18.12
CA GLN A 272 15.34 -2.52 -17.93
C GLN A 272 15.53 -3.07 -16.51
N ARG A 273 14.89 -2.47 -15.50
CA ARG A 273 14.84 -3.04 -14.14
C ARG A 273 14.10 -4.36 -14.11
N PHE A 274 12.96 -4.44 -14.80
CA PHE A 274 12.24 -5.69 -14.98
C PHE A 274 13.09 -6.76 -15.67
N GLU A 275 13.79 -6.43 -16.76
CA GLU A 275 14.68 -7.36 -17.47
C GLU A 275 15.89 -7.81 -16.64
N ALA A 276 16.38 -6.94 -15.76
CA ALA A 276 17.45 -7.26 -14.80
C ALA A 276 16.97 -8.11 -13.62
N GLY A 277 15.66 -8.29 -13.44
CA GLY A 277 15.06 -8.97 -12.28
C GLY A 277 14.99 -8.10 -11.02
N ASP A 278 15.16 -6.79 -11.17
CA ASP A 278 15.04 -5.78 -10.10
C ASP A 278 13.59 -5.30 -9.88
N LEU A 279 12.67 -5.68 -10.77
CA LEU A 279 11.23 -5.45 -10.68
C LEU A 279 10.50 -6.78 -10.84
N GLY A 280 9.58 -7.11 -9.92
CA GLY A 280 8.88 -8.40 -9.99
C GLY A 280 7.51 -8.44 -9.31
N LEU A 281 6.57 -9.08 -9.99
CA LEU A 281 5.21 -9.32 -9.49
C LEU A 281 4.96 -10.83 -9.48
N THR A 282 5.00 -11.47 -8.31
CA THR A 282 4.86 -12.93 -8.23
C THR A 282 3.81 -13.38 -7.22
N HIS A 283 3.09 -14.45 -7.56
CA HIS A 283 2.08 -15.04 -6.67
C HIS A 283 0.98 -14.07 -6.25
N ASN A 284 0.59 -13.16 -7.14
CA ASN A 284 -0.50 -12.22 -6.90
C ASN A 284 -1.81 -12.69 -7.56
N LEU A 285 -2.95 -12.23 -7.03
CA LEU A 285 -4.27 -12.39 -7.62
C LEU A 285 -4.68 -11.15 -8.39
N TRP A 286 -5.18 -11.35 -9.60
CA TRP A 286 -5.63 -10.29 -10.51
C TRP A 286 -7.04 -10.59 -10.99
N TYR A 287 -8.00 -9.70 -10.71
CA TYR A 287 -9.37 -9.91 -11.16
C TYR A 287 -10.21 -8.64 -11.13
N GLY A 288 -11.29 -8.59 -11.91
CA GLY A 288 -12.28 -7.52 -11.83
C GLY A 288 -11.81 -6.24 -12.49
N PHE A 289 -11.10 -6.35 -13.61
CA PHE A 289 -10.66 -5.20 -14.39
C PHE A 289 -11.67 -4.87 -15.50
N GLY A 290 -11.96 -3.59 -15.71
CA GLY A 290 -12.93 -3.14 -16.73
C GLY A 290 -12.49 -3.48 -18.16
N ALA A 291 -11.18 -3.49 -18.43
CA ALA A 291 -10.64 -3.97 -19.70
C ALA A 291 -10.80 -5.48 -19.90
N GLY A 292 -11.05 -6.24 -18.83
CA GLY A 292 -11.14 -7.70 -18.79
C GLY A 292 -10.01 -8.34 -17.98
N ASN A 293 -10.14 -9.65 -17.74
CA ASN A 293 -9.28 -10.38 -16.80
C ASN A 293 -8.12 -11.14 -17.46
N ALA A 294 -7.94 -11.09 -18.78
CA ALA A 294 -6.80 -11.77 -19.38
C ALA A 294 -5.50 -10.98 -19.11
N PRO A 295 -4.35 -11.65 -18.87
CA PRO A 295 -3.07 -10.96 -18.69
C PRO A 295 -2.73 -9.95 -19.80
N ALA A 296 -3.11 -10.22 -21.05
CA ALA A 296 -2.92 -9.30 -22.17
C ALA A 296 -3.74 -7.99 -22.07
N GLN A 297 -4.78 -7.96 -21.23
CA GLN A 297 -5.63 -6.79 -20.97
C GLN A 297 -5.14 -5.98 -19.78
N PHE A 298 -4.18 -6.51 -19.00
CA PHE A 298 -3.62 -5.81 -17.84
C PHE A 298 -2.53 -4.81 -18.21
N VAL A 299 -1.93 -4.94 -19.39
CA VAL A 299 -0.75 -4.17 -19.80
C VAL A 299 -1.01 -3.40 -21.08
N ASN A 300 -0.24 -2.34 -21.30
CA ASN A 300 -0.35 -1.50 -22.48
C ASN A 300 0.00 -2.26 -23.79
N PRO A 301 -0.91 -2.35 -24.78
CA PRO A 301 -0.68 -3.05 -26.04
C PRO A 301 0.29 -2.37 -27.01
N GLY A 302 0.72 -1.14 -26.72
CA GLY A 302 1.64 -0.37 -27.56
C GLY A 302 3.12 -0.49 -27.18
N LEU A 303 3.46 -1.13 -26.07
CA LEU A 303 4.85 -1.21 -25.59
C LEU A 303 5.64 -2.33 -26.27
N GLU A 304 6.94 -2.14 -26.50
CA GLU A 304 7.77 -3.12 -27.19
C GLU A 304 7.93 -4.41 -26.37
N ASN A 305 7.96 -4.28 -25.04
CA ASN A 305 8.13 -5.38 -24.09
C ASN A 305 6.83 -6.08 -23.66
N GLN A 306 5.67 -5.70 -24.21
CA GLN A 306 4.37 -6.17 -23.74
C GLN A 306 4.29 -7.71 -23.62
N ALA A 307 4.78 -8.43 -24.63
CA ALA A 307 4.75 -9.89 -24.65
C ALA A 307 5.54 -10.50 -23.48
N ALA A 308 6.69 -9.92 -23.14
CA ALA A 308 7.54 -10.39 -22.04
C ALA A 308 6.87 -10.18 -20.68
N ILE A 309 6.18 -9.05 -20.47
CA ILE A 309 5.44 -8.79 -19.23
C ILE A 309 4.27 -9.78 -19.11
N ILE A 310 3.53 -10.03 -20.19
CA ILE A 310 2.41 -10.99 -20.20
C ILE A 310 2.91 -12.41 -19.86
N ASP A 311 3.96 -12.87 -20.54
CA ASP A 311 4.55 -14.19 -20.30
C ASP A 311 5.06 -14.31 -18.86
N TYR A 312 5.66 -13.24 -18.33
CA TYR A 312 6.11 -13.19 -16.95
C TYR A 312 4.95 -13.32 -15.96
N LEU A 313 3.85 -12.58 -16.14
CA LEU A 313 2.69 -12.67 -15.26
C LEU A 313 2.18 -14.12 -15.19
N VAL A 314 2.08 -14.79 -16.36
CA VAL A 314 1.64 -16.19 -16.46
C VAL A 314 2.63 -17.17 -15.83
N ALA A 315 3.93 -16.95 -16.00
CA ALA A 315 4.96 -17.90 -15.56
C ALA A 315 5.32 -17.81 -14.07
N ASN A 316 5.06 -16.68 -13.39
CA ASN A 316 5.57 -16.38 -12.06
C ASN A 316 4.52 -16.49 -10.94
N GLY A 317 3.60 -17.45 -11.09
CA GLY A 317 2.64 -17.82 -10.05
C GLY A 317 1.50 -16.83 -9.85
N ASN A 318 1.38 -15.77 -10.66
CA ASN A 318 0.19 -14.93 -10.63
C ASN A 318 -1.03 -15.72 -11.10
N VAL A 319 -2.16 -15.47 -10.47
CA VAL A 319 -3.43 -16.16 -10.73
C VAL A 319 -4.47 -15.13 -11.13
N VAL A 320 -5.24 -15.47 -12.17
CA VAL A 320 -6.40 -14.70 -12.59
C VAL A 320 -7.65 -15.43 -12.14
N GLU A 321 -8.18 -15.05 -10.98
CA GLU A 321 -9.39 -15.63 -10.41
C GLU A 321 -10.01 -14.65 -9.41
N ASP A 322 -11.33 -14.69 -9.27
CA ASP A 322 -12.06 -13.85 -8.32
C ASP A 322 -11.51 -14.04 -6.90
N PRO A 323 -10.97 -12.99 -6.24
CA PRO A 323 -10.50 -13.08 -4.87
C PRO A 323 -11.62 -13.34 -3.85
N MET A 324 -12.90 -13.28 -4.24
CA MET A 324 -14.07 -13.49 -3.39
C MET A 324 -14.05 -12.59 -2.15
N ILE A 325 -13.69 -11.31 -2.33
CA ILE A 325 -13.75 -10.28 -1.28
C ILE A 325 -15.20 -10.18 -0.79
N ALA A 326 -15.39 -10.22 0.53
CA ALA A 326 -16.70 -10.36 1.15
C ALA A 326 -17.67 -9.21 0.83
N GLY A 327 -17.15 -7.99 0.76
CA GLY A 327 -17.94 -6.81 0.43
C GLY A 327 -17.06 -5.60 0.14
N ILE A 328 -17.51 -4.78 -0.81
CA ILE A 328 -16.87 -3.51 -1.17
C ILE A 328 -17.93 -2.41 -1.05
N GLU A 329 -17.65 -1.39 -0.25
CA GLU A 329 -18.52 -0.22 -0.07
C GLU A 329 -17.67 1.05 -0.17
N ARG A 330 -18.14 1.99 -0.99
CA ARG A 330 -17.50 3.30 -1.26
C ARG A 330 -18.49 4.46 -1.10
N SER A 331 -19.56 4.27 -0.33
CA SER A 331 -20.60 5.29 -0.17
C SER A 331 -20.20 6.33 0.87
N THR A 332 -20.60 7.59 0.68
CA THR A 332 -20.47 8.66 1.68
C THR A 332 -21.35 8.47 2.91
N SER A 333 -22.36 7.60 2.81
CA SER A 333 -23.22 7.17 3.92
C SER A 333 -23.10 5.65 4.09
N PRO A 334 -22.03 5.15 4.72
CA PRO A 334 -21.76 3.73 4.85
C PRO A 334 -22.82 2.98 5.65
N SER A 335 -23.03 1.72 5.28
CA SER A 335 -24.04 0.82 5.82
C SER A 335 -23.44 -0.47 6.39
N GLY A 336 -22.11 -0.54 6.51
CA GLY A 336 -21.40 -1.71 6.98
C GLY A 336 -21.10 -2.73 5.89
N GLY A 337 -21.09 -2.30 4.62
CA GLY A 337 -20.95 -3.15 3.44
C GLY A 337 -19.50 -3.46 3.06
N LEU A 338 -18.52 -2.77 3.65
CA LEU A 338 -17.12 -3.07 3.41
C LEU A 338 -16.67 -4.23 4.30
N ASP A 339 -16.22 -5.31 3.66
CA ASP A 339 -15.49 -6.39 4.31
C ASP A 339 -14.38 -6.86 3.34
N PRO A 340 -13.15 -6.37 3.53
CA PRO A 340 -12.06 -6.57 2.57
C PRO A 340 -11.45 -7.98 2.67
N ARG A 341 -12.00 -8.86 3.52
CA ARG A 341 -11.49 -10.22 3.70
C ARG A 341 -11.94 -11.13 2.55
N PRO A 342 -11.06 -12.00 2.04
CA PRO A 342 -11.48 -13.09 1.16
C PRO A 342 -12.40 -14.09 1.90
N THR A 343 -13.44 -14.58 1.22
CA THR A 343 -14.46 -15.47 1.81
C THR A 343 -14.37 -16.91 1.31
N GLY A 344 -15.06 -17.83 2.00
CA GLY A 344 -15.24 -19.21 1.54
C GLY A 344 -13.93 -19.91 1.17
N ASN A 345 -13.92 -20.52 -0.01
CA ASN A 345 -12.77 -21.21 -0.60
C ASN A 345 -12.00 -20.30 -1.59
N SER A 346 -11.93 -19.00 -1.31
CA SER A 346 -11.20 -18.03 -2.14
C SER A 346 -9.82 -18.55 -2.58
N PRO A 347 -9.39 -18.27 -3.83
CA PRO A 347 -8.04 -18.55 -4.28
C PRO A 347 -6.97 -17.91 -3.39
N ALA A 348 -7.30 -16.84 -2.65
CA ALA A 348 -6.40 -16.20 -1.70
C ALA A 348 -5.90 -17.15 -0.60
N PHE A 349 -6.65 -18.21 -0.25
CA PHE A 349 -6.24 -19.21 0.73
C PHE A 349 -5.62 -20.46 0.11
N THR A 350 -5.86 -20.72 -1.17
CA THR A 350 -5.57 -22.02 -1.80
C THR A 350 -4.46 -21.97 -2.84
N MET A 351 -4.17 -20.81 -3.43
CA MET A 351 -3.09 -20.68 -4.40
C MET A 351 -1.71 -20.86 -3.75
N THR A 352 -0.74 -21.27 -4.56
CA THR A 352 0.67 -21.28 -4.17
C THR A 352 1.11 -19.84 -3.87
N ARG A 353 1.87 -19.67 -2.78
CA ARG A 353 2.40 -18.38 -2.33
C ARG A 353 3.90 -18.28 -2.58
N ALA A 354 4.39 -17.07 -2.83
CA ALA A 354 5.80 -16.74 -2.75
C ALA A 354 6.30 -17.04 -1.33
N ALA A 355 7.51 -17.61 -1.23
CA ALA A 355 8.15 -17.83 0.04
C ALA A 355 8.52 -16.48 0.67
N TYR A 356 8.23 -16.33 1.96
CA TYR A 356 8.70 -15.17 2.72
C TYR A 356 10.22 -15.26 2.89
N PRO A 357 10.93 -14.12 2.80
CA PRO A 357 12.35 -14.09 3.12
C PRO A 357 12.54 -14.38 4.62
N ASN A 358 13.73 -14.87 4.99
CA ASN A 358 14.11 -15.06 6.39
C ASN A 358 14.45 -13.71 7.04
N ASP A 359 13.41 -12.92 7.30
CA ASP A 359 13.49 -11.54 7.80
C ASP A 359 12.37 -11.31 8.81
N ALA A 360 12.71 -10.79 9.99
CA ALA A 360 11.76 -10.60 11.09
C ALA A 360 10.69 -9.54 10.82
N PHE A 361 10.88 -8.69 9.80
CA PHE A 361 9.85 -7.74 9.39
C PHE A 361 8.60 -8.44 8.86
N TYR A 362 8.77 -9.50 8.05
CA TYR A 362 7.65 -10.22 7.46
C TYR A 362 7.10 -11.27 8.40
N THR A 363 5.78 -11.27 8.56
CA THR A 363 5.06 -12.36 9.23
C THR A 363 4.61 -13.36 8.17
N PRO A 364 5.12 -14.59 8.16
CA PRO A 364 4.62 -15.62 7.25
C PRO A 364 3.16 -15.94 7.55
N VAL A 365 2.31 -15.88 6.52
CA VAL A 365 0.90 -16.22 6.60
C VAL A 365 0.50 -17.21 5.50
N ASP A 366 -0.64 -17.87 5.68
CA ASP A 366 -1.17 -18.88 4.77
C ASP A 366 -2.19 -18.32 3.76
N PHE A 367 -2.23 -17.00 3.59
CA PHE A 367 -3.10 -16.31 2.63
C PHE A 367 -2.33 -15.29 1.76
N VAL A 368 -2.95 -14.94 0.63
CA VAL A 368 -2.59 -13.85 -0.29
C VAL A 368 -3.50 -12.66 0.00
N GLY A 369 -2.99 -11.44 -0.19
CA GLY A 369 -3.68 -10.19 0.16
C GLY A 369 -3.39 -9.73 1.58
N ALA A 370 -3.90 -8.54 1.91
CA ALA A 370 -3.71 -7.88 3.20
C ALA A 370 -4.48 -8.52 4.35
N PHE A 371 -5.50 -9.33 4.05
CA PHE A 371 -6.39 -9.91 5.06
C PHE A 371 -6.52 -11.42 4.93
N GLY A 372 -6.41 -12.09 6.08
CA GLY A 372 -6.85 -13.47 6.26
C GLY A 372 -8.32 -13.50 6.68
N ARG A 373 -8.61 -14.26 7.74
CA ARG A 373 -9.96 -14.29 8.34
C ARG A 373 -10.21 -13.14 9.33
N ASP A 374 -9.15 -12.47 9.78
CA ASP A 374 -9.23 -11.35 10.70
C ASP A 374 -9.14 -10.02 9.97
N ASN A 375 -10.07 -9.10 10.28
CA ASN A 375 -9.99 -7.73 9.79
C ASN A 375 -9.21 -6.88 10.82
N TRP A 376 -7.89 -6.79 10.63
CA TRP A 376 -7.00 -6.02 11.50
C TRP A 376 -7.19 -4.51 11.40
N ALA A 377 -7.89 -4.02 10.37
CA ALA A 377 -8.22 -2.60 10.20
C ALA A 377 -9.45 -2.20 11.03
N ALA A 378 -10.23 -3.15 11.54
CA ALA A 378 -11.40 -2.85 12.35
C ALA A 378 -11.03 -2.27 13.73
N GLY A 379 -11.86 -1.36 14.23
CA GLY A 379 -11.80 -0.85 15.61
C GLY A 379 -10.98 0.42 15.82
N TRP A 380 -10.01 0.74 14.95
CA TRP A 380 -9.11 1.88 15.15
C TRP A 380 -9.06 2.88 13.98
N THR A 381 -9.58 2.48 12.82
CA THR A 381 -9.59 3.27 11.58
C THR A 381 -10.77 4.22 11.49
N ALA A 382 -10.66 5.24 10.65
CA ALA A 382 -11.76 6.08 10.18
C ALA A 382 -12.81 5.23 9.47
N LEU A 383 -12.40 4.24 8.66
CA LEU A 383 -13.32 3.25 8.07
C LEU A 383 -14.19 2.57 9.15
N ALA A 384 -13.60 2.13 10.25
CA ALA A 384 -14.33 1.54 11.37
C ALA A 384 -15.25 2.56 12.06
N HIS A 385 -14.74 3.76 12.37
CA HIS A 385 -15.48 4.79 13.09
C HIS A 385 -16.66 5.36 12.29
N ALA A 386 -16.50 5.49 10.97
CA ALA A 386 -17.54 5.94 10.06
C ALA A 386 -18.58 4.85 9.75
N GLY A 387 -18.31 3.59 10.10
CA GLY A 387 -19.28 2.49 9.94
C GLY A 387 -19.21 1.75 8.60
N TYR A 388 -18.09 1.82 7.88
CA TYR A 388 -17.88 1.03 6.66
C TYR A 388 -17.82 -0.47 6.95
N PHE A 389 -17.20 -0.84 8.07
CA PHE A 389 -17.19 -2.23 8.52
C PHE A 389 -18.50 -2.54 9.24
N GLY A 390 -19.25 -3.53 8.74
CA GLY A 390 -20.49 -3.97 9.37
C GLY A 390 -20.28 -4.66 10.72
N ASN A 391 -21.35 -5.28 11.24
CA ASN A 391 -21.25 -6.27 12.32
C ASN A 391 -20.60 -7.54 11.77
N ILE A 392 -19.31 -7.43 11.49
CA ILE A 392 -18.50 -8.51 10.97
C ILE A 392 -18.48 -9.59 12.04
N ALA A 393 -19.01 -10.78 11.72
CA ALA A 393 -18.86 -11.93 12.59
C ALA A 393 -17.35 -12.14 12.80
N THR A 394 -16.85 -11.73 13.96
CA THR A 394 -15.58 -12.22 14.50
C THR A 394 -15.68 -13.72 14.43
N GLY A 395 -14.83 -14.36 13.63
CA GLY A 395 -14.78 -15.81 13.59
C GLY A 395 -14.67 -16.25 15.04
N GLN A 396 -15.68 -16.97 15.54
CA GLN A 396 -15.47 -17.70 16.77
C GLN A 396 -14.32 -18.64 16.45
N THR A 397 -13.17 -18.41 17.06
CA THR A 397 -12.20 -19.46 17.28
C THR A 397 -12.94 -20.50 18.12
N VAL A 398 -13.52 -21.49 17.44
CA VAL A 398 -13.78 -22.76 18.09
C VAL A 398 -12.40 -23.35 18.28
N ASP A 399 -11.83 -23.17 19.46
CA ASP A 399 -10.75 -24.01 19.93
C ASP A 399 -11.31 -25.44 19.92
N VAL A 400 -11.07 -26.16 18.82
CA VAL A 400 -11.17 -27.61 18.85
C VAL A 400 -9.95 -28.04 19.66
N GLU A 401 -10.10 -28.10 20.98
CA GLU A 401 -9.27 -28.99 21.77
C GLU A 401 -9.42 -30.37 21.14
N ASP A 402 -8.38 -30.81 20.45
CA ASP A 402 -8.24 -32.17 19.95
C ASP A 402 -8.21 -33.09 21.18
N GLY A 403 -9.40 -33.45 21.67
CA GLY A 403 -9.63 -34.37 22.76
C GLY A 403 -9.31 -35.80 22.33
N PHE A 404 -8.10 -36.05 21.83
CA PHE A 404 -7.57 -37.40 21.69
C PHE A 404 -6.79 -37.81 22.94
N ALA A 405 -7.54 -38.16 23.96
CA ALA A 405 -7.18 -39.21 24.90
C ALA A 405 -8.50 -39.92 25.26
N GLN A 406 -8.85 -41.08 24.72
CA GLN A 406 -8.07 -42.30 24.71
C GLN A 406 -8.51 -43.19 23.54
N LEU A 407 -7.60 -43.55 22.63
CA LEU A 407 -7.78 -44.78 21.86
C LEU A 407 -7.52 -45.96 22.82
N PRO A 408 -8.41 -46.96 22.91
CA PRO A 408 -8.18 -48.10 23.77
C PRO A 408 -6.93 -48.85 23.30
N GLN A 409 -5.99 -49.05 24.22
CA GLN A 409 -4.70 -49.70 23.94
C GLN A 409 -4.84 -51.20 23.61
N GLN A 410 -6.04 -51.79 23.78
CA GLN A 410 -6.31 -53.19 23.51
C GLN A 410 -7.79 -53.42 23.21
N VAL A 411 -8.08 -54.18 22.16
CA VAL A 411 -9.41 -54.72 21.87
C VAL A 411 -9.35 -56.21 22.19
N GLU A 412 -10.02 -56.65 23.25
CA GLU A 412 -10.24 -58.08 23.51
C GLU A 412 -11.56 -58.52 22.88
N LEU A 413 -11.48 -59.48 21.96
CA LEU A 413 -12.64 -60.15 21.38
C LEU A 413 -13.07 -61.29 22.30
N ALA A 414 -14.18 -61.11 23.00
CA ALA A 414 -14.83 -62.20 23.71
C ALA A 414 -15.57 -63.11 22.72
N GLN A 415 -14.95 -64.25 22.36
CA GLN A 415 -15.69 -65.39 21.82
C GLN A 415 -16.58 -65.97 22.90
N ASN A 416 -17.91 -65.97 22.70
CA ASN A 416 -18.81 -66.89 23.38
C ASN A 416 -19.70 -67.59 22.32
N PHE A 417 -19.43 -68.89 22.19
CA PHE A 417 -20.10 -69.98 21.44
C PHE A 417 -21.61 -70.13 21.74
N PRO A 418 -22.33 -71.10 21.12
CA PRO A 418 -22.28 -71.65 19.76
C PRO A 418 -23.62 -71.50 19.01
N ASN A 419 -23.57 -71.72 17.70
CA ASN A 419 -24.72 -71.80 16.78
C ASN A 419 -25.75 -72.87 17.21
N PRO A 420 -27.06 -72.57 17.26
CA PRO A 420 -28.12 -73.54 17.05
C PRO A 420 -28.47 -73.72 15.56
#